data_AF-A0A6I9TTF0-F1
#
_entry.id   AF-A0A6I9TTF0-F1
#
_cell.length_a   1.000
_cell.length_b   1.000
_cell.length_c   1.000
_cell.angle_alpha   90.00
_cell.angle_beta   90.00
_cell.angle_gamma   90.00
#
_symmetry.space_group_name_H-M   'P 1'
#
loop_
_entity.id
_entity.type
_entity.pdbx_description
1 polymer ?
#
loop_
_entity_poly.entity_id
_entity_poly.type
_entity_poly.pdbx_seq_one_letter_code
_entity_poly.pdbx_strand_id
1 'polypeptide(L)'
;MAAAKINSLLILIALAMAPTLHQANAADITAGLCGQTTPKAVCVLLVEADPRANLKTSPNGIATILRDKASATASATSAKISSLLRGATNRREIAALKSCSAGYNRAISSLRSADFKVIDRRTYATLVAAISNANDEPRDCELSFQEPPAVRSPISAENERLREICATTLEIINLRVCRTPFVDLF
;
A
#
# COMPACT_ATOMS: atom_id res chain seq x y z
N MET A 1 -41.25 10.65 68.17
CA MET A 1 -41.22 9.23 67.75
C MET A 1 -41.75 9.16 66.32
N ALA A 2 -40.87 9.11 65.33
CA ALA A 2 -41.17 8.71 63.95
C ALA A 2 -39.83 8.44 63.25
N ALA A 3 -39.47 7.16 63.14
CA ALA A 3 -38.28 6.72 62.45
C ALA A 3 -38.55 6.70 60.94
N ALA A 4 -37.89 7.57 60.18
CA ALA A 4 -37.87 7.48 58.73
C ALA A 4 -37.00 6.26 58.34
N LYS A 5 -37.64 5.20 57.85
CA LYS A 5 -36.95 4.04 57.28
C LYS A 5 -36.30 4.48 55.97
N ILE A 6 -34.98 4.68 56.00
CA ILE A 6 -34.17 4.90 54.80
C ILE A 6 -34.25 3.60 53.98
N ASN A 7 -35.01 3.67 52.88
CA ASN A 7 -35.17 2.57 51.94
C ASN A 7 -33.84 2.34 51.23
N SER A 8 -33.04 1.41 51.77
CA SER A 8 -31.72 1.02 51.28
C SER A 8 -31.86 0.11 50.05
N LEU A 9 -32.32 0.69 48.94
CA LEU A 9 -32.44 0.00 47.65
C LEU A 9 -32.12 0.90 46.44
N LEU A 10 -31.32 1.95 46.64
CA LEU A 10 -30.94 2.90 45.59
C LEU A 10 -29.42 3.12 45.46
N ILE A 11 -28.59 2.19 45.94
CA ILE A 11 -27.11 2.28 45.83
C ILE A 11 -26.52 1.00 45.21
N LEU A 12 -27.13 0.48 44.13
CA LEU A 12 -26.56 -0.65 43.38
C LEU A 12 -26.57 -0.47 41.84
N ILE A 13 -26.98 0.68 41.31
CA ILE A 13 -26.98 0.95 39.86
C ILE A 13 -25.86 1.95 39.50
N ALA A 14 -24.63 1.63 39.86
CA ALA A 14 -23.46 2.47 39.52
C ALA A 14 -22.27 1.67 38.96
N LEU A 15 -22.48 0.46 38.43
CA LEU A 15 -21.37 -0.37 37.98
C LEU A 15 -21.73 -1.28 36.79
N ALA A 16 -22.00 -0.69 35.61
CA ALA A 16 -21.85 -1.39 34.31
C ALA A 16 -22.06 -0.44 33.11
N MET A 17 -21.31 0.65 33.04
CA MET A 17 -21.00 1.27 31.74
C MET A 17 -19.49 1.43 31.66
N ALA A 18 -18.79 0.29 31.65
CA ALA A 18 -17.46 0.29 31.08
C ALA A 18 -17.65 0.65 29.60
N PRO A 19 -17.03 1.73 29.07
CA PRO A 19 -16.97 1.89 27.63
C PRO A 19 -16.31 0.62 27.11
N THR A 20 -17.01 -0.16 26.30
CA THR A 20 -16.37 -1.22 25.53
C THR A 20 -15.35 -0.50 24.67
N LEU A 21 -14.07 -0.55 25.08
CA LEU A 21 -12.96 -0.23 24.21
C LEU A 21 -13.15 -1.16 23.01
N HIS A 22 -13.70 -0.63 21.93
CA HIS A 22 -13.76 -1.35 20.67
C HIS A 22 -12.32 -1.39 20.19
N GLN A 23 -11.60 -2.40 20.66
CA GLN A 23 -10.22 -2.65 20.29
C GLN A 23 -10.29 -3.07 18.84
N ALA A 24 -10.20 -2.10 17.93
CA ALA A 24 -10.27 -2.31 16.50
C ALA A 24 -9.28 -3.43 16.15
N ASN A 25 -9.79 -4.58 15.77
CA ASN A 25 -8.93 -5.71 15.47
C ASN A 25 -8.26 -5.45 14.11
N ALA A 26 -7.10 -6.05 13.86
CA ALA A 26 -6.36 -5.84 12.62
C ALA A 26 -7.19 -6.18 11.36
N ALA A 27 -8.12 -7.12 11.47
CA ALA A 27 -9.00 -7.52 10.38
C ALA A 27 -10.03 -6.42 10.05
N ASP A 28 -10.60 -5.74 11.05
CA ASP A 28 -11.54 -4.64 10.89
C ASP A 28 -10.87 -3.43 10.22
N ILE A 29 -9.63 -3.12 10.65
CA ILE A 29 -8.83 -2.04 10.05
C ILE A 29 -8.49 -2.38 8.60
N THR A 30 -8.00 -3.59 8.34
CA THR A 30 -7.64 -4.04 7.00
C THR A 30 -8.88 -4.05 6.08
N ALA A 31 -9.99 -4.63 6.53
CA ALA A 31 -11.24 -4.66 5.77
C ALA A 31 -11.79 -3.26 5.49
N GLY A 32 -11.71 -2.36 6.47
CA GLY A 32 -12.12 -0.97 6.34
C GLY A 32 -11.29 -0.20 5.31
N LEU A 33 -9.95 -0.26 5.40
CA LEU A 33 -9.05 0.44 4.49
C LEU A 33 -9.01 -0.19 3.09
N CYS A 34 -8.71 -1.48 3.00
CA CYS A 34 -8.67 -2.17 1.72
C CYS A 34 -10.02 -2.17 1.01
N GLY A 35 -11.13 -2.17 1.76
CA GLY A 35 -12.49 -2.07 1.23
C GLY A 35 -12.77 -0.82 0.40
N GLN A 36 -11.92 0.20 0.50
CA GLN A 36 -12.05 1.48 -0.21
C GLN A 36 -10.99 1.67 -1.29
N THR A 37 -10.14 0.66 -1.49
CA THR A 37 -9.13 0.67 -2.56
C THR A 37 -9.67 0.05 -3.84
N THR A 38 -9.18 0.50 -4.98
CA THR A 38 -9.37 -0.06 -6.30
C THR A 38 -7.98 -0.40 -6.88
N PRO A 39 -7.60 -1.70 -6.97
CA PRO A 39 -8.39 -2.91 -6.74
C PRO A 39 -8.36 -3.44 -5.29
N LYS A 40 -9.52 -3.48 -4.62
CA LYS A 40 -9.72 -4.04 -3.26
C LYS A 40 -9.03 -5.37 -3.02
N ALA A 41 -9.12 -6.29 -3.98
CA ALA A 41 -8.56 -7.63 -3.85
C ALA A 41 -7.03 -7.62 -3.69
N VAL A 42 -6.33 -6.70 -4.38
CA VAL A 42 -4.87 -6.59 -4.28
C VAL A 42 -4.45 -6.17 -2.88
N CYS A 43 -5.13 -5.18 -2.29
CA CYS A 43 -4.86 -4.76 -0.92
C CYS A 43 -5.04 -5.91 0.08
N VAL A 44 -6.22 -6.54 0.07
CA VAL A 44 -6.56 -7.62 1.01
C VAL A 44 -5.56 -8.77 0.88
N LEU A 45 -5.36 -9.29 -0.33
CA LEU A 45 -4.49 -10.45 -0.56
C LEU A 45 -3.05 -10.20 -0.09
N LEU A 46 -2.51 -9.00 -0.36
CA LEU A 46 -1.13 -8.69 0.00
C LEU A 46 -0.96 -8.45 1.50
N VAL A 47 -1.93 -7.79 2.15
CA VAL A 47 -1.89 -7.53 3.59
C VAL A 47 -2.10 -8.82 4.38
N GLU A 48 -3.02 -9.68 3.96
CA GLU A 48 -3.27 -10.97 4.61
C GLU A 48 -2.05 -11.89 4.51
N ALA A 49 -1.40 -11.95 3.34
CA ALA A 49 -0.21 -12.77 3.11
C ALA A 49 1.05 -12.27 3.85
N ASP A 50 1.06 -11.06 4.40
CA ASP A 50 2.22 -10.57 5.15
C ASP A 50 2.27 -11.18 6.56
N PRO A 51 3.40 -11.74 7.02
CA PRO A 51 3.47 -12.36 8.35
C PRO A 51 3.51 -11.35 9.50
N ARG A 52 3.76 -10.06 9.24
CA ARG A 52 3.98 -9.02 10.27
C ARG A 52 2.64 -8.48 10.78
N ALA A 53 2.03 -9.19 11.72
CA ALA A 53 0.73 -8.85 12.29
C ALA A 53 0.65 -7.40 12.82
N ASN A 54 1.73 -6.88 13.41
CA ASN A 54 1.80 -5.53 13.96
C ASN A 54 1.69 -4.41 12.91
N LEU A 55 1.96 -4.70 11.63
CA LEU A 55 1.80 -3.71 10.55
C LEU A 55 0.36 -3.65 10.03
N LYS A 56 -0.45 -4.70 10.27
CA LYS A 56 -1.83 -4.78 9.75
C LYS A 56 -2.83 -3.92 10.55
N THR A 57 -2.38 -3.29 11.62
CA THR A 57 -3.22 -2.54 12.57
C THR A 57 -3.26 -1.03 12.30
N SER A 58 -2.65 -0.54 11.23
CA SER A 58 -2.67 0.89 10.91
C SER A 58 -2.51 1.16 9.41
N PRO A 59 -2.98 2.31 8.90
CA PRO A 59 -2.72 2.74 7.53
C PRO A 59 -1.22 2.80 7.20
N ASN A 60 -0.40 3.27 8.15
CA ASN A 60 1.05 3.37 8.00
C ASN A 60 1.69 1.99 7.82
N GLY A 61 1.28 1.02 8.65
CA GLY A 61 1.77 -0.34 8.54
C GLY A 61 1.27 -1.05 7.28
N ILE A 62 0.01 -0.85 6.88
CA ILE A 62 -0.53 -1.39 5.62
C ILE A 62 0.23 -0.81 4.41
N ALA A 63 0.46 0.51 4.37
CA ALA A 63 1.26 1.14 3.32
C ALA A 63 2.70 0.61 3.30
N THR A 64 3.29 0.34 4.47
CA THR A 64 4.61 -0.29 4.59
C THR A 64 4.62 -1.68 3.96
N ILE A 65 3.61 -2.51 4.25
CA ILE A 65 3.46 -3.84 3.64
C ILE A 65 3.39 -3.73 2.11
N LEU A 66 2.52 -2.86 1.59
CA LEU A 66 2.34 -2.69 0.15
C LEU A 66 3.61 -2.18 -0.55
N ARG A 67 4.32 -1.22 0.04
CA ARG A 67 5.63 -0.75 -0.46
C ARG A 67 6.66 -1.87 -0.51
N ASP A 68 6.73 -2.69 0.54
CA ASP A 68 7.68 -3.81 0.59
C ASP A 68 7.34 -4.85 -0.49
N LYS A 69 6.05 -5.12 -0.71
CA LYS A 69 5.60 -5.99 -1.81
C LYS A 69 5.90 -5.39 -3.18
N ALA A 70 5.66 -4.10 -3.40
CA ALA A 70 6.05 -3.41 -4.63
C ALA A 70 7.57 -3.52 -4.87
N SER A 71 8.38 -3.36 -3.82
CA SER A 71 9.84 -3.45 -3.91
C SER A 71 10.31 -4.86 -4.28
N ALA A 72 9.68 -5.88 -3.69
CA ALA A 72 9.96 -7.28 -4.00
C ALA A 72 9.53 -7.62 -5.44
N THR A 73 8.34 -7.19 -5.88
CA THR A 73 7.87 -7.34 -7.26
C THR A 73 8.81 -6.66 -8.24
N ALA A 74 9.18 -5.40 -8.00
CA ALA A 74 10.11 -4.66 -8.85
C ALA A 74 11.48 -5.35 -8.96
N SER A 75 12.00 -5.86 -7.85
CA SER A 75 13.27 -6.59 -7.82
C SER A 75 13.20 -7.91 -8.59
N ALA A 76 12.10 -8.67 -8.44
CA ALA A 76 11.88 -9.90 -9.16
C ALA A 76 11.74 -9.66 -10.67
N THR A 77 11.02 -8.62 -11.08
CA THR A 77 10.89 -8.26 -12.49
C THR A 77 12.21 -7.78 -13.08
N SER A 78 13.00 -7.01 -12.33
CA SER A 78 14.36 -6.60 -12.77
C SER A 78 15.26 -7.83 -13.01
N ALA A 79 15.18 -8.84 -12.16
CA ALA A 79 15.87 -10.11 -12.36
C ALA A 79 15.36 -10.87 -13.60
N LYS A 80 14.03 -10.89 -13.83
CA LYS A 80 13.41 -11.48 -15.03
C LYS A 80 13.88 -10.76 -16.30
N ILE A 81 13.87 -9.43 -16.32
CA ILE A 81 14.39 -8.60 -17.43
C ILE A 81 15.84 -8.94 -17.72
N SER A 82 16.68 -9.05 -16.68
CA SER A 82 18.09 -9.43 -16.82
C SER A 82 18.24 -10.83 -17.45
N SER A 83 17.34 -11.76 -17.16
CA SER A 83 17.32 -13.08 -17.80
C SER A 83 16.87 -13.02 -19.25
N LEU A 84 15.82 -12.25 -19.56
CA LEU A 84 15.32 -12.07 -20.92
C LEU A 84 16.39 -11.43 -21.82
N LEU A 85 17.11 -10.43 -21.31
CA LEU A 85 18.21 -9.78 -22.04
C LEU A 85 19.32 -10.75 -22.48
N ARG A 86 19.58 -11.81 -21.71
CA ARG A 86 20.60 -12.81 -22.08
C ARG A 86 20.15 -13.72 -23.23
N GLY A 87 18.83 -13.92 -23.38
CA GLY A 87 18.25 -14.80 -24.41
C GLY A 87 17.70 -14.06 -25.63
N ALA A 88 17.48 -12.75 -25.54
CA ALA A 88 16.87 -11.97 -26.60
C ALA A 88 17.81 -11.80 -27.80
N THR A 89 17.29 -12.07 -29.00
CA THR A 89 17.99 -11.87 -30.27
C THR A 89 17.39 -10.72 -31.10
N ASN A 90 16.13 -10.38 -30.85
CA ASN A 90 15.45 -9.27 -31.50
C ASN A 90 15.99 -7.92 -30.97
N ARG A 91 16.59 -7.11 -31.84
CA ARG A 91 17.20 -5.81 -31.47
C ARG A 91 16.20 -4.85 -30.81
N ARG A 92 14.94 -4.85 -31.26
CA ARG A 92 13.89 -4.00 -30.70
C ARG A 92 13.52 -4.46 -29.29
N GLU A 93 13.35 -5.77 -29.11
CA GLU A 93 13.09 -6.35 -27.79
C GLU A 93 14.23 -6.04 -26.80
N ILE A 94 15.49 -6.18 -27.24
CA ILE A 94 16.66 -5.82 -26.42
C ILE A 94 16.62 -4.35 -26.01
N ALA A 95 16.29 -3.44 -26.93
CA ALA A 95 16.20 -2.01 -26.63
C ALA A 95 15.10 -1.71 -25.59
N ALA A 96 13.92 -2.30 -25.76
CA ALA A 96 12.81 -2.18 -24.83
C ALA A 96 13.17 -2.75 -23.44
N LEU A 97 13.75 -3.95 -23.39
CA LEU A 97 14.19 -4.59 -22.13
C LEU A 97 15.27 -3.77 -21.40
N LYS A 98 16.18 -3.10 -22.12
CA LYS A 98 17.16 -2.18 -21.51
C LYS A 98 16.49 -0.95 -20.91
N SER A 99 15.52 -0.35 -21.62
CA SER A 99 14.69 0.75 -21.10
C SER A 99 13.98 0.32 -19.82
N CYS A 100 13.32 -0.83 -19.85
CA CYS A 100 12.67 -1.43 -18.69
C CYS A 100 13.64 -1.69 -17.53
N SER A 101 14.83 -2.24 -17.79
CA SER A 101 15.83 -2.48 -16.74
C SER A 101 16.21 -1.18 -16.01
N ALA A 102 16.43 -0.09 -16.75
CA ALA A 102 16.70 1.22 -16.17
C ALA A 102 15.50 1.74 -15.36
N GLY A 103 14.28 1.60 -15.88
CA GLY A 103 13.06 2.01 -15.19
C GLY A 103 12.81 1.24 -13.90
N TYR A 104 12.98 -0.08 -13.91
CA TYR A 104 12.83 -0.89 -12.70
C TYR A 104 13.87 -0.54 -11.61
N ASN A 105 15.10 -0.17 -12.00
CA ASN A 105 16.08 0.33 -11.03
C ASN A 105 15.65 1.66 -10.40
N ARG A 106 15.06 2.57 -11.19
CA ARG A 106 14.47 3.82 -10.67
C ARG A 106 13.29 3.53 -9.75
N ALA A 107 12.37 2.66 -10.14
CA ALA A 107 11.24 2.24 -9.31
C ALA A 107 11.70 1.69 -7.95
N ILE A 108 12.69 0.79 -7.95
CA ILE A 108 13.27 0.24 -6.71
C ILE A 108 13.85 1.36 -5.83
N SER A 109 14.57 2.31 -6.44
CA SER A 109 15.13 3.44 -5.70
C SER A 109 14.04 4.34 -5.09
N SER A 110 12.99 4.65 -5.85
CA SER A 110 11.87 5.46 -5.38
C SER A 110 11.07 4.76 -4.28
N LEU A 111 10.83 3.45 -4.38
CA LEU A 111 10.16 2.69 -3.31
C LEU A 111 10.98 2.66 -2.02
N ARG A 112 12.31 2.57 -2.13
CA ARG A 112 13.21 2.59 -0.97
C ARG A 112 13.27 3.95 -0.28
N SER A 113 13.07 5.05 -1.00
CA SER A 113 13.07 6.39 -0.39
C SER A 113 11.77 6.72 0.35
N ALA A 114 10.68 5.97 0.13
CA ALA A 114 9.42 6.16 0.83
C ALA A 114 9.47 5.61 2.26
N ASP A 115 9.51 6.48 3.27
CA ASP A 115 9.40 6.10 4.70
C ASP A 115 7.95 6.26 5.20
N PHE A 116 7.28 5.12 5.40
CA PHE A 116 5.88 5.06 5.84
C PHE A 116 5.69 5.08 7.36
N LYS A 117 6.75 5.36 8.16
CA LYS A 117 6.58 5.54 9.61
C LYS A 117 5.53 6.59 9.96
N VAL A 118 5.50 7.69 9.19
CA VAL A 118 4.52 8.79 9.36
C VAL A 118 3.90 9.13 8.02
N ILE A 119 2.58 8.97 7.92
CA ILE A 119 1.77 9.42 6.80
C ILE A 119 0.85 10.53 7.30
N ASP A 120 1.20 11.76 6.94
CA ASP A 120 0.46 12.98 7.28
C ASP A 120 0.58 14.01 6.14
N ARG A 121 0.02 15.21 6.35
CA ARG A 121 0.06 16.28 5.33
C ARG A 121 1.48 16.76 5.00
N ARG A 122 2.45 16.64 5.92
CA ARG A 122 3.83 17.07 5.70
C ARG A 122 4.58 16.07 4.83
N THR A 123 4.36 14.77 5.05
CA THR A 123 5.03 13.69 4.29
C THR A 123 4.29 13.31 3.00
N TYR A 124 3.02 13.67 2.88
CA TYR A 124 2.13 13.30 1.77
C TYR A 124 2.74 13.52 0.39
N ALA A 125 3.21 14.73 0.08
CA ALA A 125 3.73 15.05 -1.26
C ALA A 125 4.93 14.18 -1.64
N THR A 126 5.84 13.95 -0.68
CA THR A 126 7.02 13.10 -0.89
C THR A 126 6.65 11.64 -1.07
N LEU A 127 5.73 11.11 -0.26
CA LEU A 127 5.29 9.72 -0.36
C LEU A 127 4.53 9.46 -1.66
N VAL A 128 3.62 10.36 -2.05
CA VAL A 128 2.91 10.28 -3.33
C VAL A 128 3.89 10.34 -4.49
N ALA A 129 4.84 11.28 -4.49
CA ALA A 129 5.83 11.37 -5.56
C ALA A 129 6.67 10.08 -5.68
N ALA A 130 7.11 9.51 -4.55
CA ALA A 130 7.89 8.28 -4.55
C ALA A 130 7.12 7.09 -5.14
N ILE A 131 5.85 6.90 -4.74
CA ILE A 131 5.03 5.79 -5.24
C ILE A 131 4.57 6.02 -6.67
N SER A 132 4.21 7.25 -7.05
CA SER A 132 3.84 7.59 -8.43
C SER A 132 5.00 7.38 -9.39
N ASN A 133 6.21 7.81 -9.03
CA ASN A 133 7.40 7.54 -9.84
C ASN A 133 7.58 6.03 -10.05
N ALA A 134 7.47 5.22 -8.98
CA ALA A 134 7.56 3.77 -9.10
C ALA A 134 6.44 3.12 -9.92
N ASN A 135 5.26 3.75 -9.97
CA ASN A 135 4.12 3.33 -10.78
C ASN A 135 4.29 3.66 -12.28
N ASP A 136 4.98 4.75 -12.60
CA ASP A 136 5.15 5.21 -13.97
C ASP A 136 6.18 4.35 -14.74
N GLU A 137 7.22 3.86 -14.06
CA GLU A 137 8.27 3.04 -14.68
C GLU A 137 7.76 1.75 -15.39
N PRO A 138 6.89 0.91 -14.80
CA PRO A 138 6.32 -0.23 -15.51
C PRO A 138 5.38 0.17 -16.66
N ARG A 139 4.72 1.34 -16.59
CA ARG A 139 3.94 1.89 -17.71
C ARG A 139 4.85 2.27 -18.87
N ASP A 140 5.91 3.00 -18.58
CA ASP A 140 6.87 3.46 -19.59
C ASP A 140 7.66 2.28 -20.20
N CYS A 141 7.87 1.23 -19.40
CA CYS A 141 8.38 -0.05 -19.89
C CYS A 141 7.43 -0.68 -20.93
N GLU A 142 6.11 -0.75 -20.67
CA GLU A 142 5.15 -1.25 -21.68
C GLU A 142 5.14 -0.38 -22.94
N LEU A 143 5.20 0.95 -22.80
CA LEU A 143 5.28 1.87 -23.95
C LEU A 143 6.55 1.62 -24.77
N SER A 144 7.66 1.27 -24.12
CA SER A 144 8.91 0.91 -24.81
C SER A 144 8.76 -0.33 -25.70
N PHE A 145 7.83 -1.24 -25.43
CA PHE A 145 7.55 -2.37 -26.33
C PHE A 145 6.65 -1.99 -27.51
N GLN A 146 5.90 -0.89 -27.39
CA GLN A 146 4.94 -0.43 -28.39
C GLN A 146 5.54 0.53 -29.43
N GLU A 147 6.72 1.13 -29.19
CA GLU A 147 7.31 2.00 -30.21
C GLU A 147 7.69 1.20 -31.47
N PRO A 148 7.54 1.78 -32.68
CA PRO A 148 7.75 1.06 -33.93
C PRO A 148 9.19 0.57 -34.17
N PRO A 149 9.38 -0.63 -34.76
CA PRO A 149 8.36 -1.65 -34.95
C PRO A 149 7.94 -2.25 -33.60
N ALA A 150 6.64 -2.31 -33.32
CA ALA A 150 6.16 -2.83 -32.05
C ALA A 150 6.52 -4.33 -31.90
N VAL A 151 6.90 -4.73 -30.68
CA VAL A 151 7.13 -6.13 -30.32
C VAL A 151 6.34 -6.46 -29.06
N ARG A 152 5.90 -7.71 -28.93
CA ARG A 152 5.13 -8.11 -27.75
C ARG A 152 5.99 -8.03 -26.50
N SER A 153 5.50 -7.37 -25.46
CA SER A 153 6.16 -7.36 -24.15
C SER A 153 6.10 -8.76 -23.51
N PRO A 154 7.25 -9.33 -23.10
CA PRO A 154 7.31 -10.59 -22.35
C PRO A 154 7.03 -10.41 -20.86
N ILE A 155 6.76 -9.18 -20.41
CA ILE A 155 6.63 -8.80 -18.99
C ILE A 155 5.40 -7.95 -18.66
N SER A 156 4.39 -7.92 -19.54
CA SER A 156 3.17 -7.12 -19.30
C SER A 156 2.45 -7.47 -18.00
N ALA A 157 2.41 -8.75 -17.63
CA ALA A 157 1.77 -9.18 -16.39
C ALA A 157 2.52 -8.65 -15.16
N GLU A 158 3.86 -8.67 -15.18
CA GLU A 158 4.67 -8.11 -14.11
C GLU A 158 4.58 -6.59 -14.03
N ASN A 159 4.53 -5.91 -15.18
CA ASN A 159 4.33 -4.46 -15.24
C ASN A 159 2.99 -4.06 -14.63
N GLU A 160 1.90 -4.72 -15.02
CA GLU A 160 0.59 -4.43 -14.46
C GLU A 160 0.53 -4.76 -12.97
N ARG A 161 1.15 -5.87 -12.55
CA ARG A 161 1.20 -6.24 -11.13
C ARG A 161 1.86 -5.15 -10.28
N LEU A 162 2.99 -4.59 -10.71
CA LEU A 162 3.64 -3.51 -9.97
C LEU A 162 2.74 -2.26 -9.91
N ARG A 163 2.09 -1.92 -11.03
CA ARG A 163 1.16 -0.77 -11.11
C ARG A 163 -0.02 -0.91 -10.16
N GLU A 164 -0.67 -2.07 -10.11
CA GLU A 164 -1.77 -2.34 -9.19
C GLU A 164 -1.37 -2.14 -7.73
N ILE A 165 -0.17 -2.61 -7.35
CA ILE A 165 0.34 -2.46 -5.97
C ILE A 165 0.62 -0.99 -5.66
N CYS A 166 1.29 -0.27 -6.57
CA CYS A 166 1.58 1.15 -6.38
C CYS A 166 0.30 1.98 -6.32
N ALA A 167 -0.68 1.75 -7.21
CA ALA A 167 -1.98 2.41 -7.19
C ALA A 167 -2.72 2.17 -5.88
N THR A 168 -2.77 0.92 -5.42
CA THR A 168 -3.36 0.57 -4.11
C THR A 168 -2.64 1.31 -2.97
N THR A 169 -1.31 1.42 -3.03
CA THR A 169 -0.52 2.14 -2.03
C THR A 169 -0.87 3.63 -2.01
N LEU A 170 -1.01 4.27 -3.18
CA LEU A 170 -1.44 5.67 -3.30
C LEU A 170 -2.80 5.91 -2.67
N GLU A 171 -3.75 5.02 -2.89
CA GLU A 171 -5.07 5.13 -2.28
C GLU A 171 -5.02 5.02 -0.75
N ILE A 172 -4.21 4.11 -0.19
CA ILE A 172 -4.01 4.03 1.27
C ILE A 172 -3.42 5.33 1.83
N ILE A 173 -2.44 5.93 1.13
CA ILE A 173 -1.87 7.24 1.51
C ILE A 173 -2.96 8.30 1.52
N ASN A 174 -3.77 8.38 0.45
CA ASN A 174 -4.86 9.34 0.31
C ASN A 174 -5.91 9.16 1.40
N LEU A 175 -6.33 7.93 1.66
CA LEU A 175 -7.30 7.61 2.71
C LEU A 175 -6.79 8.02 4.09
N ARG A 176 -5.51 7.80 4.37
CA ARG A 176 -4.90 8.21 5.64
C ARG A 176 -4.93 9.72 5.82
N VAL A 177 -4.53 10.50 4.81
CA VAL A 177 -4.38 11.96 4.93
C VAL A 177 -5.70 12.72 4.79
N CYS A 178 -6.57 12.27 3.89
CA CYS A 178 -7.83 12.97 3.58
C CYS A 178 -8.97 12.62 4.55
N ARG A 179 -8.90 11.48 5.25
CA ARG A 179 -9.92 11.09 6.25
C ARG A 179 -9.58 11.47 7.68
N THR A 180 -8.38 11.97 7.95
CA THR A 180 -8.06 12.54 9.27
C THR A 180 -8.86 13.83 9.48
N PRO A 181 -9.82 13.87 10.44
CA PRO A 181 -10.46 15.12 10.82
C PRO A 181 -9.39 16.08 11.36
N PHE A 182 -9.60 17.39 11.18
CA PHE A 182 -8.62 18.46 11.46
C PHE A 182 -8.17 18.59 12.93
N VAL A 183 -8.60 17.69 13.82
CA VAL A 183 -8.47 17.80 15.28
C VAL A 183 -7.12 17.37 15.84
N ASP A 184 -6.22 16.76 15.06
CA ASP A 184 -4.88 16.36 15.53
C ASP A 184 -3.78 17.44 15.31
N LEU A 185 -4.16 18.71 15.17
CA LEU A 185 -3.23 19.83 14.89
C LEU A 185 -3.04 20.82 16.06
N PHE A 186 -3.48 20.49 17.28
CA PHE A 186 -3.22 21.29 18.48
C PHE A 186 -2.81 20.42 19.67
#